data_AF-T1AE11-F1
#
_entry.id   AF-T1AE11-F1
#
_cell.length_a   1.000
_cell.length_b   1.000
_cell.length_c   1.000
_cell.angle_alpha   90.00
_cell.angle_beta   90.00
_cell.angle_gamma   90.00
#
_symmetry.space_group_name_H-M   'P 1'
#
loop_
_entity.id
_entity.type
_entity.pdbx_description
1 polymer ?
#
loop_
_entity_poly.entity_id
_entity_poly.type
_entity_poly.pdbx_seq_one_letter_code
_entity_poly.pdbx_strand_id
1 'polypeptide(L)' 'MEGAIVHSPLRVSFIGGGTDISPFPERYGGAVLNTTIDMRVSV' A
#
# COMPACT_ATOMS: atom_id res chain seq x y z
N MET A 1 -26.62 14.96 11.76
CA MET A 1 -25.57 13.96 11.97
C MET A 1 -24.34 14.51 11.28
N GLU A 2 -23.37 14.97 12.05
CA GLU A 2 -22.12 15.50 11.51
C GLU A 2 -21.33 14.33 10.91
N GLY A 3 -20.97 14.43 9.63
CA GLY A 3 -20.27 13.34 8.93
C GLY A 3 -18.87 13.14 9.51
N ALA A 4 -18.47 11.89 9.73
CA ALA A 4 -17.11 11.58 10.16
C ALA A 4 -16.14 11.77 8.97
N ILE A 5 -15.07 12.54 9.18
CA ILE A 5 -13.96 12.63 8.22
C ILE A 5 -13.08 11.39 8.40
N VAL A 6 -12.83 10.66 7.31
CA VAL A 6 -12.01 9.45 7.31
C VAL A 6 -10.67 9.73 6.64
N HIS A 7 -9.58 9.22 7.23
CA HIS A 7 -8.23 9.38 6.70
C HIS A 7 -7.61 8.02 6.33
N SER A 8 -6.87 7.98 5.21
CA SER A 8 -6.03 6.82 4.82
C SER A 8 -4.61 7.28 4.51
N PRO A 9 -3.56 6.67 5.10
CA PRO A 9 -2.18 7.08 4.88
C PRO A 9 -1.67 6.64 3.50
N LEU A 10 -0.83 7.48 2.90
CA LEU A 10 -0.02 7.08 1.75
C LEU A 10 1.16 6.21 2.21
N ARG A 11 1.72 5.42 1.29
CA ARG A 11 2.89 4.56 1.55
C ARG A 11 4.00 4.81 0.54
N VAL A 12 5.24 4.61 0.98
CA VAL A 12 6.43 4.50 0.12
C VAL A 12 6.86 3.04 0.09
N SER A 13 7.05 2.51 -1.12
CA SER A 13 7.57 1.16 -1.32
C SER A 13 9.09 1.20 -1.38
N PHE A 14 9.76 0.44 -0.52
CA PHE A 14 11.23 0.38 -0.49
C PHE A 14 11.77 -0.67 -1.45
N ILE A 15 11.20 -1.87 -1.44
CA ILE A 15 11.63 -2.99 -2.31
C ILE A 15 10.48 -3.98 -2.52
N GLY A 16 10.58 -4.76 -3.60
CA GLY A 16 9.69 -5.88 -3.89
C GLY A 16 8.43 -5.51 -4.65
N GLY A 17 8.22 -4.22 -4.96
CA GLY A 17 7.09 -3.78 -5.77
C GLY A 17 7.05 -4.48 -7.13
N GLY A 18 5.90 -5.06 -7.47
CA GLY A 18 5.72 -5.84 -8.68
C GLY A 18 5.86 -7.35 -8.48
N THR A 19 6.55 -7.81 -7.42
CA THR A 19 6.60 -9.25 -7.08
C THR A 19 5.25 -9.77 -6.57
N ASP A 20 4.39 -8.85 -6.12
CA ASP A 20 3.01 -9.07 -5.70
C ASP A 20 1.98 -9.03 -6.85
N ILE A 21 2.44 -8.90 -8.10
CA ILE A 21 1.58 -8.82 -9.28
C ILE A 21 1.72 -10.08 -10.14
N SER A 22 0.59 -10.67 -10.53
CA SER A 22 0.54 -11.82 -11.44
C SER A 22 1.31 -11.54 -12.75
N PRO A 23 2.10 -12.49 -13.28
CA PRO A 23 2.21 -13.92 -12.91
C PRO A 23 3.38 -14.25 -11.96
N PHE A 24 3.98 -13.25 -11.32
CA PHE A 24 5.17 -13.46 -10.49
C PHE A 24 4.89 -14.25 -9.20
N PRO A 25 3.92 -13.86 -8.34
CA PRO A 25 3.72 -14.51 -7.05
C PRO A 25 3.26 -15.98 -7.17
N GLU A 26 2.57 -16.35 -8.25
CA GLU A 26 2.13 -17.72 -8.49
C GLU A 26 3.30 -18.68 -8.78
N ARG A 27 4.41 -18.16 -9.30
CA ARG A 27 5.58 -18.96 -9.68
C ARG A 27 6.69 -18.93 -8.64
N TYR A 28 6.87 -17.80 -7.97
CA TYR A 28 8.05 -17.55 -7.14
C TYR A 28 7.73 -17.04 -5.72
N GLY A 29 6.45 -16.81 -5.40
CA GLY A 29 6.05 -16.05 -4.23
C GLY A 29 6.29 -14.54 -4.41
N GLY A 30 5.61 -13.72 -3.62
CA GLY A 30 5.68 -12.26 -3.69
C GLY A 30 5.84 -11.64 -2.30
N ALA A 31 6.65 -10.59 -2.21
CA ALA A 31 6.85 -9.86 -0.97
C ALA A 31 7.18 -8.39 -1.26
N VAL A 32 6.55 -7.48 -0.54
CA VAL A 32 6.81 -6.04 -0.64
C VAL A 32 7.15 -5.50 0.75
N LEU A 33 8.27 -4.78 0.85
CA LEU A 33 8.60 -4.00 2.03
C LEU A 33 8.28 -2.53 1.76
N ASN A 34 7.40 -1.96 2.58
CA ASN A 34 6.96 -0.57 2.48
C ASN A 34 6.71 0.01 3.88
N THR A 35 6.48 1.31 3.95
CA THR A 35 5.98 1.98 5.16
C THR A 35 5.00 3.08 4.81
N THR A 36 4.10 3.39 5.73
CA THR A 36 3.26 4.58 5.65
C THR A 36 4.06 5.83 5.95
N ILE A 37 3.69 6.94 5.33
CA ILE A 37 4.32 8.26 5.51
C ILE A 37 3.30 9.25 6.08
N ASP A 38 3.79 10.39 6.56
CA ASP A 38 2.97 11.48 7.11
C ASP A 38 2.28 12.30 5.99
N MET A 39 1.58 11.60 5.11
CA MET A 39 0.73 12.13 4.05
C MET A 39 -0.53 11.26 3.96
N ARG A 40 -1.69 11.85 3.65
CA ARG A 40 -2.97 11.14 3.70
C ARG A 40 -3.99 11.64 2.67
N VAL A 41 -4.91 10.76 2.31
CA VAL A 41 -6.17 11.12 1.63
C VAL A 41 -7.27 11.22 2.68
N SER A 42 -8.19 12.18 2.52
CA SER A 42 -9.33 12.39 3.42
C SER A 42 -10.64 12.42 2.63
N VAL A 43 -11.69 11.79 3.16
CA VAL A 43 -13.06 11.81 2.61
C VAL A 43 -14.09 12.10 3.69
#